data_AF-A0A959ULB0-F1
#
_entry.id   AF-A0A959ULB0-F1
#
_cell.length_a   1.000
_cell.length_b   1.000
_cell.length_c   1.000
_cell.angle_alpha   90.00
_cell.angle_beta   90.00
_cell.angle_gamma   90.00
#
_symmetry.space_group_name_H-M   'P 1'
#
loop_
_entity.id
_entity.type
_entity.pdbx_description
1 polymer ?
#
loop_
_entity_poly.entity_id
_entity_poly.type
_entity_poly.pdbx_seq_one_letter_code
_entity_poly.pdbx_strand_id
1 'polypeptide(L)'
;MTFLTGATLVCALNAEAAIWRVNNQGYSADFTDLQFAVSHPTVNNGDTIHVEPSGVSYGTIVCAKQLVLIGPGFKLGLPNGNPDLQANSEMATVNRIQLDAGSEGTVIYGLRIDYANSSSEINVNVSGIIIEGNFFDGTQVYFASNSILSVSNVLIHGNYFDGANAVVQYSNSTVRSYNNIQITNNYFEDGGVDLDDGTTAMSNCTVAFNVFNSDGNNCNVISADVRDNIFNDPTATITTTQNNIHHNLAAGVATLPGGNDNVNGVLMSAIFVGAGSEDAMWTLQAGVDALYPASDATERGIFGGADPYVLSGIPPVPTIYHLLAPTNAQAGTPLQVEISTRSND
;
A
#
# COMPACT_ATOMS: atom_id res chain seq x y z
N MET A 1 17.24 62.36 -6.48
CA MET A 1 16.13 62.29 -5.51
C MET A 1 15.24 61.13 -5.95
N THR A 2 15.72 59.91 -5.69
CA THR A 2 15.22 58.95 -4.68
C THR A 2 14.09 58.09 -5.22
N PHE A 3 14.48 56.95 -5.79
CA PHE A 3 13.63 55.77 -5.96
C PHE A 3 13.36 55.18 -4.58
N LEU A 4 12.08 54.98 -4.23
CA LEU A 4 11.66 54.20 -3.07
C LEU A 4 10.97 52.95 -3.60
N THR A 5 11.76 51.92 -3.92
CA THR A 5 11.24 50.56 -4.13
C THR A 5 11.09 49.91 -2.76
N GLY A 6 9.83 49.77 -2.31
CA GLY A 6 9.49 49.10 -1.06
C GLY A 6 9.85 47.61 -1.12
N ALA A 7 10.65 47.17 -0.16
CA ALA A 7 10.92 45.75 0.06
C ALA A 7 9.66 45.09 0.65
N THR A 8 9.06 44.17 -0.10
CA THR A 8 7.99 43.30 0.41
C THR A 8 8.65 42.24 1.30
N LEU A 9 8.42 42.34 2.61
CA LEU A 9 8.77 41.31 3.59
C LEU A 9 7.85 40.10 3.33
N VAL A 10 8.37 39.05 2.69
CA VAL A 10 7.71 37.75 2.63
C VAL A 10 7.86 37.12 4.01
N CYS A 11 6.85 37.26 4.85
CA CYS A 11 6.72 36.43 6.04
C CYS A 11 6.49 35.00 5.55
N ALA A 12 7.46 34.10 5.78
CA ALA A 12 7.23 32.68 5.66
C ALA A 12 6.17 32.29 6.69
N LEU A 13 4.95 32.03 6.24
CA LEU A 13 3.97 31.30 7.05
C LEU A 13 4.55 29.90 7.23
N ASN A 14 4.80 29.49 8.48
CA ASN A 14 4.98 28.08 8.78
C ASN A 14 3.69 27.38 8.35
N ALA A 15 3.71 26.68 7.23
CA ALA A 15 2.63 25.79 6.85
C ALA A 15 2.74 24.56 7.77
N GLU A 16 2.07 24.61 8.92
CA GLU A 16 1.79 23.40 9.67
C GLU A 16 0.72 22.62 8.91
N ALA A 17 1.04 21.39 8.52
CA ALA A 17 0.06 20.47 7.95
C ALA A 17 -1.01 20.19 9.02
N ALA A 18 -2.27 20.50 8.71
CA ALA A 18 -3.39 20.24 9.61
C ALA A 18 -3.76 18.75 9.59
N ILE A 19 -4.35 18.27 10.69
CA ILE A 19 -4.94 16.94 10.78
C ILE A 19 -6.45 17.10 10.79
N TRP A 20 -7.12 16.44 9.87
CA TRP A 20 -8.57 16.41 9.74
C TRP A 20 -9.09 15.00 10.00
N ARG A 21 -10.15 14.88 10.79
CA ARG A 21 -10.81 13.60 11.08
C ARG A 21 -12.06 13.45 10.22
N VAL A 22 -12.25 12.26 9.67
CA VAL A 22 -13.46 11.91 8.91
C VAL A 22 -14.11 10.69 9.53
N ASN A 23 -15.39 10.80 9.87
CA ASN A 23 -16.18 9.70 10.43
C ASN A 23 -17.61 9.70 9.85
N ASN A 24 -18.00 8.63 9.16
CA ASN A 24 -19.32 8.50 8.53
C ASN A 24 -20.36 7.74 9.40
N GLN A 25 -20.06 7.47 10.67
CA GLN A 25 -20.93 6.76 11.64
C GLN A 25 -21.61 7.70 12.66
N GLY A 26 -21.43 9.02 12.50
CA GLY A 26 -22.06 10.01 13.37
C GLY A 26 -21.30 10.30 14.67
N TYR A 27 -20.05 9.84 14.81
CA TYR A 27 -19.15 10.32 15.85
C TYR A 27 -18.67 11.74 15.53
N SER A 28 -18.27 12.50 16.56
CA SER A 28 -17.75 13.86 16.38
C SER A 28 -16.40 13.82 15.65
N ALA A 29 -16.39 14.32 14.42
CA ALA A 29 -15.23 14.49 13.55
C ALA A 29 -15.35 15.83 12.78
N ASP A 30 -14.30 16.25 12.09
CA ASP A 30 -14.30 17.49 11.31
C ASP A 30 -15.19 17.39 10.07
N PHE A 31 -15.25 16.19 9.48
CA PHE A 31 -16.11 15.87 8.34
C PHE A 31 -16.80 14.52 8.53
N THR A 32 -17.96 14.36 7.90
CA THR A 32 -18.71 13.09 7.88
C THR A 32 -18.66 12.37 6.53
N ASP A 33 -18.03 12.98 5.53
CA ASP A 33 -17.93 12.49 4.16
C ASP A 33 -16.51 12.73 3.64
N LEU A 34 -15.87 11.68 3.12
CA LEU A 34 -14.47 11.73 2.72
C LEU A 34 -14.27 12.54 1.44
N GLN A 35 -15.20 12.45 0.48
CA GLN A 35 -15.12 13.26 -0.74
C GLN A 35 -15.24 14.75 -0.43
N PHE A 36 -16.13 15.12 0.50
CA PHE A 36 -16.26 16.49 0.97
C PHE A 36 -14.97 16.95 1.65
N ALA A 37 -14.37 16.13 2.53
CA ALA A 37 -13.10 16.46 3.18
C ALA A 37 -11.97 16.74 2.18
N VAL A 38 -11.69 15.83 1.24
CA VAL A 38 -10.56 15.98 0.29
C VAL A 38 -10.73 17.19 -0.63
N SER A 39 -11.97 17.60 -0.90
CA SER A 39 -12.27 18.77 -1.74
C SER A 39 -12.45 20.07 -0.95
N HIS A 40 -12.54 20.02 0.38
CA HIS A 40 -12.91 21.17 1.20
C HIS A 40 -11.87 22.31 1.15
N PRO A 41 -12.26 23.59 1.01
CA PRO A 41 -11.31 24.70 0.87
C PRO A 41 -10.36 24.93 2.06
N THR A 42 -10.71 24.46 3.26
CA THR A 42 -9.84 24.58 4.44
C THR A 42 -8.78 23.48 4.51
N VAL A 43 -8.97 22.38 3.78
CA VAL A 43 -8.01 21.29 3.68
C VAL A 43 -7.02 21.68 2.59
N ASN A 44 -5.77 21.89 2.95
CA ASN A 44 -4.71 22.37 2.08
C ASN A 44 -3.77 21.25 1.64
N ASN A 45 -2.94 21.52 0.63
CA ASN A 45 -1.87 20.61 0.26
C ASN A 45 -0.92 20.39 1.45
N GLY A 46 -0.55 19.13 1.68
CA GLY A 46 0.27 18.69 2.81
C GLY A 46 -0.54 18.27 4.03
N ASP A 47 -1.85 18.56 4.09
CA ASP A 47 -2.68 18.16 5.23
C ASP A 47 -2.86 16.63 5.30
N THR A 48 -3.07 16.15 6.52
CA THR A 48 -3.39 14.75 6.82
C THR A 48 -4.88 14.58 7.07
N ILE A 49 -5.48 13.53 6.50
CA ILE A 49 -6.85 13.12 6.75
C ILE A 49 -6.83 11.74 7.42
N HIS A 50 -7.25 11.69 8.68
CA HIS A 50 -7.52 10.45 9.40
C HIS A 50 -8.92 9.95 9.03
N VAL A 51 -8.98 8.82 8.32
CA VAL A 51 -10.21 8.14 7.93
C VAL A 51 -10.52 7.11 9.00
N GLU A 52 -11.56 7.36 9.79
CA GLU A 52 -11.82 6.56 10.98
C GLU A 52 -12.41 5.18 10.67
N PRO A 53 -12.17 4.18 11.54
CA PRO A 53 -12.82 2.86 11.47
C PRO A 53 -14.33 2.96 11.25
N SER A 54 -14.86 2.19 10.29
CA SER A 54 -16.29 2.22 9.97
C SER A 54 -16.77 0.95 9.28
N GLY A 55 -17.90 0.41 9.73
CA GLY A 55 -18.62 -0.65 9.02
C GLY A 55 -19.37 -0.17 7.76
N VAL A 56 -19.27 1.12 7.41
CA VAL A 56 -19.89 1.71 6.20
C VAL A 56 -18.79 2.31 5.34
N SER A 57 -18.82 2.02 4.04
CA SER A 57 -17.86 2.58 3.09
C SER A 57 -17.89 4.11 3.03
N TYR A 58 -16.73 4.72 2.88
CA TYR A 58 -16.56 6.15 2.57
C TYR A 58 -16.78 6.46 1.08
N GLY A 59 -17.10 5.45 0.27
CA GLY A 59 -17.48 5.60 -1.13
C GLY A 59 -16.27 5.80 -2.04
N THR A 60 -16.49 6.54 -3.13
CA THR A 60 -15.47 6.90 -4.12
C THR A 60 -15.01 8.32 -3.88
N ILE A 61 -13.70 8.56 -3.96
CA ILE A 61 -13.12 9.90 -3.88
C ILE A 61 -12.30 10.26 -5.11
N VAL A 62 -12.36 11.54 -5.46
CA VAL A 62 -11.45 12.23 -6.38
C VAL A 62 -10.59 13.18 -5.56
N CYS A 63 -9.30 12.94 -5.57
CA CYS A 63 -8.29 13.74 -4.87
C CYS A 63 -7.52 14.57 -5.89
N ALA A 64 -7.55 15.89 -5.72
CA ALA A 64 -6.82 16.86 -6.56
C ALA A 64 -5.91 17.77 -5.72
N LYS A 65 -5.49 17.26 -4.55
CA LYS A 65 -4.60 17.93 -3.60
C LYS A 65 -3.57 16.93 -3.10
N GLN A 66 -2.36 17.39 -2.83
CA GLN A 66 -1.35 16.57 -2.16
C GLN A 66 -1.81 16.35 -0.72
N LEU A 67 -2.21 15.12 -0.37
CA LEU A 67 -2.70 14.80 0.98
C LEU A 67 -2.02 13.56 1.55
N VAL A 68 -2.09 13.39 2.86
CA VAL A 68 -1.79 12.13 3.52
C VAL A 68 -3.12 11.52 4.00
N LEU A 69 -3.51 10.37 3.47
CA LEU A 69 -4.71 9.64 3.87
C LEU A 69 -4.30 8.49 4.78
N ILE A 70 -4.81 8.46 6.01
CA ILE A 70 -4.45 7.43 7.01
C ILE A 70 -5.73 6.76 7.50
N GLY A 71 -5.87 5.47 7.21
CA GLY A 71 -6.85 4.58 7.82
C GLY A 71 -6.31 3.87 9.06
N PRO A 72 -7.12 2.99 9.69
CA PRO A 72 -6.73 2.29 10.91
C PRO A 72 -5.80 1.08 10.69
N GLY A 73 -5.56 0.68 9.44
CA GLY A 73 -4.99 -0.63 9.09
C GLY A 73 -6.07 -1.63 8.69
N PHE A 74 -5.67 -2.88 8.48
CA PHE A 74 -6.53 -3.96 8.00
C PHE A 74 -6.34 -5.26 8.81
N LYS A 75 -7.28 -6.21 8.68
CA LYS A 75 -7.20 -7.53 9.36
C LYS A 75 -6.87 -7.40 10.86
N LEU A 76 -7.55 -6.48 11.56
CA LEU A 76 -7.29 -6.13 12.98
C LEU A 76 -8.03 -7.04 13.98
N GLY A 77 -8.99 -7.84 13.50
CA GLY A 77 -9.88 -8.66 14.33
C GLY A 77 -9.59 -10.15 14.25
N LEU A 78 -10.12 -10.91 15.21
CA LEU A 78 -10.09 -12.38 15.22
C LEU A 78 -11.03 -12.99 14.17
N PRO A 79 -10.83 -14.24 13.72
CA PRO A 79 -9.83 -15.22 14.18
C PRO A 79 -8.47 -15.17 13.47
N ASN A 80 -8.37 -14.53 12.30
CA ASN A 80 -7.20 -14.61 11.43
C ASN A 80 -6.44 -13.27 11.29
N GLY A 81 -6.85 -12.24 12.03
CA GLY A 81 -6.17 -10.97 12.06
C GLY A 81 -5.21 -10.82 13.24
N ASN A 82 -4.74 -9.59 13.42
CA ASN A 82 -3.82 -9.21 14.47
C ASN A 82 -4.59 -8.42 15.55
N PRO A 83 -5.10 -9.07 16.61
CA PRO A 83 -5.78 -8.38 17.70
C PRO A 83 -4.81 -7.46 18.45
N ASP A 84 -5.37 -6.55 19.25
CA ASP A 84 -4.62 -5.63 20.13
C ASP A 84 -3.70 -4.62 19.38
N LEU A 85 -3.93 -4.40 18.08
CA LEU A 85 -3.29 -3.31 17.33
C LEU A 85 -4.15 -2.04 17.31
N GLN A 86 -5.47 -2.18 17.39
CA GLN A 86 -6.46 -1.09 17.45
C GLN A 86 -7.60 -1.49 18.39
N ALA A 87 -8.12 -0.52 19.16
CA ALA A 87 -9.27 -0.75 20.04
C ALA A 87 -10.57 -0.95 19.24
N ASN A 88 -10.66 -0.31 18.07
CA ASN A 88 -11.70 -0.55 17.09
C ASN A 88 -11.09 -1.31 15.92
N SER A 89 -11.52 -2.56 15.71
CA SER A 89 -10.99 -3.45 14.67
C SER A 89 -11.65 -3.26 13.30
N GLU A 90 -12.60 -2.32 13.16
CA GLU A 90 -13.20 -2.00 11.88
C GLU A 90 -12.17 -1.36 10.93
N MET A 91 -12.27 -1.68 9.64
CA MET A 91 -11.41 -1.08 8.61
C MET A 91 -12.05 0.20 8.07
N ALA A 92 -11.24 1.15 7.59
CA ALA A 92 -11.74 2.27 6.82
C ALA A 92 -11.84 1.86 5.34
N THR A 93 -13.05 1.53 4.90
CA THR A 93 -13.29 1.06 3.53
C THR A 93 -13.54 2.22 2.57
N VAL A 94 -12.77 2.29 1.48
CA VAL A 94 -12.95 3.22 0.36
C VAL A 94 -13.12 2.39 -0.91
N ASN A 95 -14.07 2.72 -1.78
CA ASN A 95 -14.28 1.92 -3.00
C ASN A 95 -13.28 2.27 -4.09
N ARG A 96 -13.02 3.56 -4.29
CA ARG A 96 -12.07 4.03 -5.30
C ARG A 96 -11.41 5.32 -4.86
N ILE A 97 -10.12 5.44 -5.16
CA ILE A 97 -9.36 6.68 -5.02
C ILE A 97 -8.84 7.08 -6.40
N GLN A 98 -9.39 8.17 -6.94
CA GLN A 98 -8.93 8.78 -8.18
C GLN A 98 -7.94 9.90 -7.84
N LEU A 99 -6.67 9.73 -8.22
CA LEU A 99 -5.61 10.73 -7.98
C LEU A 99 -5.46 11.63 -9.22
N ASP A 100 -6.11 12.78 -9.22
CA ASP A 100 -6.06 13.74 -10.34
C ASP A 100 -4.94 14.78 -10.18
N ALA A 101 -4.71 15.57 -11.22
CA ALA A 101 -3.72 16.66 -11.20
C ALA A 101 -3.90 17.55 -9.96
N GLY A 102 -2.79 17.82 -9.26
CA GLY A 102 -2.76 18.48 -7.96
C GLY A 102 -2.57 17.52 -6.78
N SER A 103 -2.75 16.20 -6.99
CA SER A 103 -2.50 15.16 -5.98
C SER A 103 -1.10 14.55 -6.02
N GLU A 104 -0.17 15.11 -6.81
CA GLU A 104 1.24 14.72 -6.79
C GLU A 104 1.78 14.74 -5.36
N GLY A 105 2.54 13.71 -4.97
CA GLY A 105 3.06 13.64 -3.60
C GLY A 105 2.09 13.08 -2.56
N THR A 106 0.91 12.60 -2.96
CA THR A 106 -0.09 12.01 -2.03
C THR A 106 0.40 10.69 -1.48
N VAL A 107 0.06 10.46 -0.22
CA VAL A 107 0.45 9.28 0.55
C VAL A 107 -0.81 8.60 1.09
N ILE A 108 -0.92 7.29 0.94
CA ILE A 108 -2.12 6.52 1.31
C ILE A 108 -1.70 5.33 2.18
N TYR A 109 -2.22 5.29 3.41
CA TYR A 109 -1.92 4.28 4.43
C TYR A 109 -3.15 3.64 5.03
N GLY A 110 -3.08 2.35 5.33
CA GLY A 110 -3.99 1.68 6.28
C GLY A 110 -5.46 1.66 5.86
N LEU A 111 -5.76 1.83 4.57
CA LEU A 111 -7.13 1.76 4.04
C LEU A 111 -7.43 0.36 3.50
N ARG A 112 -8.71 -0.02 3.55
CA ARG A 112 -9.24 -1.11 2.72
C ARG A 112 -9.81 -0.51 1.44
N ILE A 113 -9.30 -0.95 0.30
CA ILE A 113 -9.87 -0.66 -1.01
C ILE A 113 -10.75 -1.86 -1.37
N ASP A 114 -12.06 -1.65 -1.49
CA ASP A 114 -13.04 -2.74 -1.62
C ASP A 114 -13.67 -2.80 -3.01
N TYR A 115 -13.70 -4.00 -3.59
CA TYR A 115 -14.35 -4.32 -4.85
C TYR A 115 -15.89 -4.31 -4.76
N ALA A 116 -16.47 -3.13 -4.55
CA ALA A 116 -17.92 -2.96 -4.65
C ALA A 116 -18.42 -2.93 -6.10
N ASN A 117 -17.54 -2.61 -7.07
CA ASN A 117 -17.87 -2.59 -8.50
C ASN A 117 -16.61 -2.72 -9.37
N SER A 118 -16.80 -2.89 -10.67
CA SER A 118 -15.74 -3.05 -11.68
C SER A 118 -14.80 -1.84 -11.87
N SER A 119 -14.94 -0.78 -11.07
CA SER A 119 -14.09 0.40 -11.09
C SER A 119 -13.59 0.77 -9.69
N SER A 120 -13.70 -0.14 -8.73
CA SER A 120 -12.99 -0.04 -7.46
C SER A 120 -11.50 -0.24 -7.71
N GLU A 121 -10.68 0.75 -7.37
CA GLU A 121 -9.21 0.78 -7.53
C GLU A 121 -8.60 2.03 -6.91
N ILE A 122 -7.28 2.05 -6.75
CA ILE A 122 -6.53 3.31 -6.67
C ILE A 122 -6.01 3.62 -8.07
N ASN A 123 -6.51 4.71 -8.67
CA ASN A 123 -6.11 5.12 -10.00
C ASN A 123 -4.97 6.15 -9.93
N VAL A 124 -3.78 5.72 -10.34
CA VAL A 124 -2.55 6.51 -10.30
C VAL A 124 -2.36 7.20 -11.65
N ASN A 125 -2.71 8.48 -11.68
CA ASN A 125 -2.60 9.36 -12.86
C ASN A 125 -1.52 10.44 -12.69
N VAL A 126 -0.89 10.53 -11.52
CA VAL A 126 0.11 11.56 -11.20
C VAL A 126 1.36 10.92 -10.60
N SER A 127 2.45 11.69 -10.52
CA SER A 127 3.74 11.22 -10.01
C SER A 127 3.91 11.50 -8.51
N GLY A 128 4.89 10.84 -7.89
CA GLY A 128 5.23 11.08 -6.48
C GLY A 128 4.25 10.41 -5.50
N ILE A 129 3.60 9.31 -5.88
CA ILE A 129 2.56 8.68 -5.06
C ILE A 129 3.16 7.59 -4.18
N ILE A 130 2.73 7.54 -2.92
CA ILE A 130 3.05 6.44 -2.00
C ILE A 130 1.75 5.73 -1.62
N ILE A 131 1.70 4.42 -1.88
CA ILE A 131 0.61 3.52 -1.51
C ILE A 131 1.23 2.45 -0.62
N GLU A 132 0.96 2.54 0.68
CA GLU A 132 1.68 1.73 1.64
C GLU A 132 0.78 1.15 2.73
N GLY A 133 0.96 -0.12 3.09
CA GLY A 133 0.21 -0.73 4.19
C GLY A 133 -1.30 -0.71 3.96
N ASN A 134 -1.77 -0.88 2.72
CA ASN A 134 -3.20 -0.97 2.40
C ASN A 134 -3.63 -2.41 2.10
N PHE A 135 -4.93 -2.65 2.22
CA PHE A 135 -5.56 -3.90 1.82
C PHE A 135 -6.42 -3.70 0.59
N PHE A 136 -6.09 -4.37 -0.51
CA PHE A 136 -6.86 -4.39 -1.74
C PHE A 136 -7.70 -5.67 -1.76
N ASP A 137 -8.97 -5.53 -1.43
CA ASP A 137 -9.95 -6.62 -1.36
C ASP A 137 -10.67 -6.75 -2.71
N GLY A 138 -10.23 -7.69 -3.53
CA GLY A 138 -10.74 -7.94 -4.88
C GLY A 138 -10.37 -6.87 -5.91
N THR A 139 -9.36 -6.04 -5.66
CA THR A 139 -9.09 -4.82 -6.43
C THR A 139 -7.59 -4.55 -6.61
N GLN A 140 -7.26 -3.43 -7.25
CA GLN A 140 -5.96 -3.16 -7.85
C GLN A 140 -5.49 -1.71 -7.63
N VAL A 141 -4.18 -1.53 -7.79
CA VAL A 141 -3.59 -0.25 -8.20
C VAL A 141 -3.58 -0.20 -9.72
N TYR A 142 -4.15 0.85 -10.28
CA TYR A 142 -4.33 1.01 -11.71
C TYR A 142 -3.55 2.21 -12.24
N PHE A 143 -2.57 1.95 -13.11
CA PHE A 143 -1.78 2.98 -13.77
C PHE A 143 -2.47 3.49 -15.04
N ALA A 144 -2.83 4.78 -14.96
CA ALA A 144 -3.26 5.68 -16.02
C ALA A 144 -4.55 5.37 -16.79
N SER A 145 -5.37 6.41 -16.89
CA SER A 145 -6.47 6.57 -17.86
C SER A 145 -5.95 7.02 -19.25
N ASN A 146 -6.83 7.04 -20.25
CA ASN A 146 -6.55 7.29 -21.68
C ASN A 146 -5.71 8.55 -22.00
N SER A 147 -5.58 9.52 -21.09
CA SER A 147 -4.99 10.83 -21.33
C SER A 147 -3.57 11.03 -20.79
N ILE A 148 -3.06 10.12 -19.94
CA ILE A 148 -1.76 10.31 -19.28
C ILE A 148 -0.80 9.22 -19.72
N LEU A 149 0.34 9.66 -20.27
CA LEU A 149 1.32 8.79 -20.91
C LEU A 149 2.59 8.60 -20.08
N SER A 150 2.75 9.31 -18.97
CA SER A 150 3.95 9.22 -18.14
C SER A 150 3.62 9.35 -16.65
N VAL A 151 4.09 8.38 -15.86
CA VAL A 151 4.00 8.39 -14.39
C VAL A 151 5.39 8.05 -13.83
N SER A 152 5.77 8.73 -12.74
CA SER A 152 7.08 8.53 -12.13
C SER A 152 7.05 8.62 -10.61
N ASN A 153 8.08 8.06 -9.96
CA ASN A 153 8.27 8.14 -8.51
C ASN A 153 7.05 7.62 -7.75
N VAL A 154 6.68 6.35 -8.00
CA VAL A 154 5.57 5.71 -7.30
C VAL A 154 6.11 4.57 -6.46
N LEU A 155 5.75 4.57 -5.18
CA LEU A 155 6.04 3.50 -4.24
C LEU A 155 4.75 2.74 -3.92
N ILE A 156 4.77 1.43 -4.15
CA ILE A 156 3.72 0.48 -3.74
C ILE A 156 4.41 -0.47 -2.77
N HIS A 157 4.20 -0.25 -1.48
CA HIS A 157 4.97 -0.90 -0.42
C HIS A 157 4.11 -1.58 0.64
N GLY A 158 4.47 -2.78 1.09
CA GLY A 158 3.84 -3.35 2.29
C GLY A 158 2.33 -3.58 2.18
N ASN A 159 1.78 -3.68 0.96
CA ASN A 159 0.34 -3.85 0.76
C ASN A 159 -0.04 -5.33 0.68
N TYR A 160 -1.29 -5.63 1.02
CA TYR A 160 -1.90 -6.94 0.84
C TYR A 160 -2.91 -6.87 -0.32
N PHE A 161 -2.69 -7.64 -1.37
CA PHE A 161 -3.58 -7.72 -2.53
C PHE A 161 -4.30 -9.06 -2.56
N ASP A 162 -5.62 -9.03 -2.47
CA ASP A 162 -6.52 -10.19 -2.52
C ASP A 162 -7.45 -10.11 -3.73
N GLY A 163 -6.90 -10.12 -4.94
CA GLY A 163 -7.74 -10.06 -6.15
C GLY A 163 -6.96 -10.19 -7.45
N ALA A 164 -7.61 -10.87 -8.43
CA ALA A 164 -7.08 -11.42 -9.70
C ALA A 164 -6.05 -10.55 -10.47
N ASN A 165 -6.11 -9.24 -10.29
CA ASN A 165 -5.18 -8.26 -10.83
C ASN A 165 -4.79 -7.31 -9.69
N ALA A 166 -3.50 -7.14 -9.41
CA ALA A 166 -3.08 -6.38 -8.25
C ALA A 166 -2.45 -5.03 -8.60
N VAL A 167 -1.47 -5.00 -9.51
CA VAL A 167 -0.87 -3.76 -10.02
C VAL A 167 -0.86 -3.82 -11.53
N VAL A 168 -1.69 -3.02 -12.18
CA VAL A 168 -1.88 -3.11 -13.64
C VAL A 168 -1.84 -1.75 -14.30
N GLN A 169 -1.66 -1.74 -15.62
CA GLN A 169 -1.79 -0.56 -16.45
C GLN A 169 -2.98 -0.64 -17.41
N TYR A 170 -3.43 0.51 -17.91
CA TYR A 170 -4.32 0.53 -19.06
C TYR A 170 -3.59 0.04 -20.33
N SER A 171 -4.23 -0.85 -21.08
CA SER A 171 -3.71 -1.39 -22.34
C SER A 171 -4.50 -0.86 -23.53
N ASN A 172 -3.85 -0.08 -24.39
CA ASN A 172 -4.49 0.48 -25.61
C ASN A 172 -3.51 0.77 -26.74
N SER A 173 -2.34 0.12 -26.76
CA SER A 173 -1.30 0.29 -27.80
C SER A 173 -0.72 1.71 -27.90
N THR A 174 -0.94 2.56 -26.89
CA THR A 174 -0.27 3.86 -26.77
C THR A 174 0.94 3.72 -25.86
N VAL A 175 2.09 4.22 -26.31
CA VAL A 175 3.34 4.17 -25.53
C VAL A 175 3.15 4.89 -24.19
N ARG A 176 3.40 4.16 -23.11
CA ARG A 176 3.42 4.67 -21.73
C ARG A 176 4.85 4.68 -21.21
N SER A 177 5.16 5.64 -20.36
CA SER A 177 6.46 5.76 -19.72
C SER A 177 6.33 5.66 -18.21
N TYR A 178 7.00 4.67 -17.62
CA TYR A 178 7.10 4.51 -16.18
C TYR A 178 8.55 4.67 -15.75
N ASN A 179 8.78 5.58 -14.81
CA ASN A 179 10.12 5.84 -14.29
C ASN A 179 10.15 5.80 -12.77
N ASN A 180 11.11 5.10 -12.18
CA ASN A 180 11.26 5.04 -10.73
C ASN A 180 9.97 4.52 -10.05
N ILE A 181 9.45 3.38 -10.52
CA ILE A 181 8.34 2.67 -9.89
C ILE A 181 8.92 1.57 -9.01
N GLN A 182 8.58 1.59 -7.73
CA GLN A 182 9.05 0.64 -6.73
C GLN A 182 7.84 -0.15 -6.21
N ILE A 183 7.87 -1.46 -6.42
CA ILE A 183 6.84 -2.40 -5.95
C ILE A 183 7.55 -3.35 -5.00
N THR A 184 7.47 -3.08 -3.70
CA THR A 184 8.29 -3.77 -2.69
C THR A 184 7.49 -4.30 -1.52
N ASN A 185 7.89 -5.47 -1.00
CA ASN A 185 7.33 -6.02 0.24
C ASN A 185 5.81 -6.21 0.19
N ASN A 186 5.21 -6.40 -0.99
CA ASN A 186 3.78 -6.64 -1.11
C ASN A 186 3.50 -8.15 -1.14
N TYR A 187 2.35 -8.52 -0.58
CA TYR A 187 1.79 -9.85 -0.72
C TYR A 187 0.68 -9.83 -1.78
N PHE A 188 0.79 -10.72 -2.76
CA PHE A 188 -0.18 -10.90 -3.83
C PHE A 188 -0.84 -12.27 -3.70
N GLU A 189 -2.06 -12.34 -3.18
CA GLU A 189 -2.80 -13.59 -2.98
C GLU A 189 -3.22 -14.21 -4.30
N ASP A 190 -3.87 -13.41 -5.14
CA ASP A 190 -4.45 -13.85 -6.40
C ASP A 190 -4.16 -12.80 -7.46
N GLY A 191 -2.92 -12.53 -7.81
CA GLY A 191 -2.58 -11.67 -8.94
C GLY A 191 -1.11 -11.32 -9.00
N GLY A 192 -0.80 -10.30 -9.78
CA GLY A 192 0.58 -9.90 -9.99
C GLY A 192 0.75 -8.46 -10.42
N VAL A 193 1.95 -8.19 -10.89
CA VAL A 193 2.33 -6.92 -11.52
C VAL A 193 2.23 -7.09 -13.02
N ASP A 194 1.40 -6.30 -13.69
CA ASP A 194 1.27 -6.25 -15.15
C ASP A 194 1.39 -4.81 -15.66
N LEU A 195 2.63 -4.39 -15.93
CA LEU A 195 2.98 -3.05 -16.39
C LEU A 195 3.60 -3.02 -17.79
N ASP A 196 3.59 -4.13 -18.53
CA ASP A 196 4.08 -4.18 -19.92
C ASP A 196 3.00 -4.68 -20.91
N ASP A 197 2.58 -3.83 -21.83
CA ASP A 197 1.61 -4.16 -22.89
C ASP A 197 2.28 -4.37 -24.25
N GLY A 198 3.62 -4.45 -24.26
CA GLY A 198 4.46 -4.50 -25.45
C GLY A 198 4.79 -3.11 -26.02
N THR A 199 4.19 -2.04 -25.49
CA THR A 199 4.48 -0.64 -25.87
C THR A 199 5.01 0.20 -24.71
N THR A 200 5.07 -0.36 -23.50
CA THR A 200 5.54 0.35 -22.31
C THR A 200 7.06 0.59 -22.34
N ALA A 201 7.48 1.79 -21.99
CA ALA A 201 8.86 2.15 -21.70
C ALA A 201 9.04 2.28 -20.18
N MET A 202 9.82 1.40 -19.58
CA MET A 202 10.13 1.43 -18.15
C MET A 202 11.61 1.74 -17.92
N SER A 203 11.91 2.46 -16.83
CA SER A 203 13.28 2.77 -16.42
C SER A 203 13.39 2.99 -14.92
N ASN A 204 14.49 2.53 -14.31
CA ASN A 204 14.70 2.60 -12.85
C ASN A 204 13.56 1.97 -12.03
N CYS A 205 12.87 0.96 -12.59
CA CYS A 205 11.78 0.29 -11.89
C CYS A 205 12.30 -0.94 -11.14
N THR A 206 11.68 -1.24 -10.01
CA THR A 206 12.07 -2.35 -9.14
C THR A 206 10.84 -3.11 -8.67
N VAL A 207 10.89 -4.43 -8.75
CA VAL A 207 9.93 -5.36 -8.17
C VAL A 207 10.74 -6.26 -7.23
N ALA A 208 10.70 -5.98 -5.92
CA ALA A 208 11.56 -6.67 -4.97
C ALA A 208 10.90 -7.07 -3.65
N PHE A 209 11.38 -8.15 -3.02
CA PHE A 209 10.88 -8.61 -1.72
C PHE A 209 9.36 -8.88 -1.70
N ASN A 210 8.73 -9.18 -2.83
CA ASN A 210 7.31 -9.51 -2.86
C ASN A 210 7.10 -11.02 -2.70
N VAL A 211 5.91 -11.42 -2.24
CA VAL A 211 5.44 -12.79 -2.30
C VAL A 211 4.26 -12.84 -3.27
N PHE A 212 4.41 -13.63 -4.33
CA PHE A 212 3.37 -13.89 -5.32
C PHE A 212 2.77 -15.28 -5.07
N ASN A 213 1.53 -15.33 -4.62
CA ASN A 213 0.79 -16.54 -4.28
C ASN A 213 -0.33 -16.88 -5.29
N SER A 214 -0.26 -16.31 -6.49
CA SER A 214 -1.28 -16.56 -7.53
C SER A 214 -0.82 -17.54 -8.59
N ASP A 215 -1.78 -18.20 -9.23
CA ASP A 215 -1.52 -18.88 -10.49
C ASP A 215 -1.33 -17.86 -11.64
N GLY A 216 -0.69 -18.29 -12.74
CA GLY A 216 -0.62 -17.49 -13.97
C GLY A 216 0.47 -16.41 -14.04
N ASN A 217 0.11 -15.19 -14.46
CA ASN A 217 1.05 -14.11 -14.79
C ASN A 217 1.33 -13.21 -13.58
N ASN A 218 2.33 -13.59 -12.79
CA ASN A 218 2.65 -12.91 -11.53
C ASN A 218 3.49 -11.65 -11.73
N CYS A 219 4.32 -11.60 -12.77
CA CYS A 219 5.19 -10.45 -13.01
C CYS A 219 5.48 -10.24 -14.51
N ASN A 220 4.79 -9.28 -15.09
CA ASN A 220 4.97 -8.80 -16.44
C ASN A 220 5.43 -7.34 -16.42
N VAL A 221 6.73 -7.14 -16.56
CA VAL A 221 7.41 -5.84 -16.60
C VAL A 221 8.51 -5.88 -17.67
N ILE A 222 9.05 -4.73 -18.02
CA ILE A 222 10.18 -4.58 -18.94
C ILE A 222 11.25 -3.69 -18.31
N SER A 223 12.53 -3.89 -18.63
CA SER A 223 13.64 -3.02 -18.20
C SER A 223 13.66 -2.72 -16.69
N ALA A 224 13.20 -3.68 -15.88
CA ALA A 224 13.10 -3.57 -14.43
C ALA A 224 14.10 -4.47 -13.71
N ASP A 225 14.41 -4.11 -12.47
CA ASP A 225 15.13 -4.94 -11.51
C ASP A 225 14.13 -5.82 -10.76
N VAL A 226 14.16 -7.14 -10.98
CA VAL A 226 13.22 -8.09 -10.37
C VAL A 226 13.99 -9.05 -9.48
N ARG A 227 13.94 -8.82 -8.17
CA ARG A 227 14.82 -9.52 -7.23
C ARG A 227 14.23 -9.84 -5.88
N ASP A 228 14.78 -10.84 -5.21
CA ASP A 228 14.43 -11.17 -3.82
C ASP A 228 12.94 -11.49 -3.59
N ASN A 229 12.21 -11.82 -4.68
CA ASN A 229 10.80 -12.20 -4.62
C ASN A 229 10.64 -13.71 -4.41
N ILE A 230 9.48 -14.12 -3.92
CA ILE A 230 9.07 -15.51 -3.80
C ILE A 230 7.82 -15.75 -4.63
N PHE A 231 7.93 -16.60 -5.65
CA PHE A 231 6.82 -17.07 -6.48
C PHE A 231 6.34 -18.41 -5.93
N ASN A 232 5.32 -18.36 -5.08
CA ASN A 232 4.84 -19.49 -4.29
C ASN A 232 4.06 -20.52 -5.13
N ASP A 233 3.40 -20.09 -6.20
CA ASP A 233 2.62 -20.98 -7.05
C ASP A 233 3.50 -21.73 -8.08
N PRO A 234 3.33 -23.05 -8.27
CA PRO A 234 4.14 -23.82 -9.23
C PRO A 234 3.87 -23.50 -10.70
N THR A 235 2.75 -22.83 -10.99
CA THR A 235 2.35 -22.37 -12.33
C THR A 235 2.70 -20.90 -12.59
N ALA A 236 3.33 -20.24 -11.61
CA ALA A 236 3.73 -18.85 -11.73
C ALA A 236 4.59 -18.60 -12.97
N THR A 237 4.34 -17.48 -13.63
CA THR A 237 5.09 -17.01 -14.80
C THR A 237 5.60 -15.58 -14.61
N ILE A 238 6.75 -15.33 -15.21
CA ILE A 238 7.41 -14.02 -15.25
C ILE A 238 7.86 -13.72 -16.68
N THR A 239 7.64 -12.49 -17.13
CA THR A 239 8.13 -12.02 -18.43
C THR A 239 9.62 -11.67 -18.32
N THR A 240 10.43 -12.20 -19.24
CA THR A 240 11.90 -12.07 -19.19
C THR A 240 12.45 -10.99 -20.13
N THR A 241 11.64 -10.06 -20.61
CA THR A 241 12.08 -9.07 -21.60
C THR A 241 12.88 -7.95 -20.93
N GLN A 242 14.19 -7.91 -21.18
CA GLN A 242 15.09 -6.83 -20.73
C GLN A 242 15.15 -6.60 -19.22
N ASN A 243 14.66 -7.53 -18.40
CA ASN A 243 14.68 -7.44 -16.94
C ASN A 243 16.00 -7.97 -16.37
N ASN A 244 16.47 -7.35 -15.28
CA ASN A 244 17.51 -7.91 -14.43
C ASN A 244 16.84 -8.81 -13.38
N ILE A 245 16.75 -10.12 -13.65
CA ILE A 245 16.08 -11.08 -12.77
C ILE A 245 17.12 -11.85 -11.95
N HIS A 246 17.12 -11.70 -10.63
CA HIS A 246 18.11 -12.34 -9.76
C HIS A 246 17.61 -12.59 -8.32
N HIS A 247 18.20 -13.55 -7.62
CA HIS A 247 17.91 -13.83 -6.21
C HIS A 247 16.42 -14.10 -5.89
N ASN A 248 15.65 -14.59 -6.86
CA ASN A 248 14.25 -14.98 -6.63
C ASN A 248 14.12 -16.46 -6.27
N LEU A 249 13.07 -16.83 -5.55
CA LEU A 249 12.64 -18.21 -5.29
C LEU A 249 11.37 -18.52 -6.06
N ALA A 250 11.27 -19.70 -6.64
CA ALA A 250 10.03 -20.16 -7.27
C ALA A 250 9.71 -21.62 -6.96
N ALA A 251 8.43 -21.90 -6.76
CA ALA A 251 7.92 -23.26 -6.60
C ALA A 251 7.95 -24.04 -7.91
N GLY A 252 7.68 -23.34 -9.02
CA GLY A 252 7.77 -23.89 -10.36
C GLY A 252 9.20 -24.27 -10.72
N VAL A 253 9.36 -25.36 -11.47
CA VAL A 253 10.69 -25.88 -11.87
C VAL A 253 11.34 -25.09 -13.02
N ALA A 254 10.58 -24.19 -13.65
CA ALA A 254 11.02 -23.40 -14.81
C ALA A 254 10.40 -21.98 -14.83
N THR A 255 9.99 -21.45 -13.68
CA THR A 255 9.42 -20.11 -13.56
C THR A 255 10.48 -19.04 -13.81
N LEU A 256 11.64 -19.16 -13.17
CA LEU A 256 12.73 -18.18 -13.23
C LEU A 256 13.80 -18.55 -14.27
N PRO A 257 14.48 -17.57 -14.88
CA PRO A 257 15.65 -17.83 -15.71
C PRO A 257 16.80 -18.43 -14.88
N GLY A 258 17.60 -19.31 -15.49
CA GLY A 258 18.76 -19.90 -14.83
C GLY A 258 19.88 -18.89 -14.56
N GLY A 259 20.60 -19.06 -13.45
CA GLY A 259 21.69 -18.17 -13.03
C GLY A 259 21.24 -17.03 -12.11
N ASN A 260 22.16 -16.11 -11.80
CA ASN A 260 21.94 -14.94 -10.94
C ASN A 260 21.25 -15.26 -9.59
N ASP A 261 21.57 -16.41 -9.00
CA ASP A 261 21.04 -16.86 -7.70
C ASP A 261 19.50 -17.01 -7.64
N ASN A 262 18.86 -17.11 -8.82
CA ASN A 262 17.48 -17.58 -8.93
C ASN A 262 17.42 -19.08 -8.67
N VAL A 263 16.42 -19.52 -7.90
CA VAL A 263 16.23 -20.93 -7.56
C VAL A 263 14.79 -21.34 -7.88
N ASN A 264 14.67 -22.35 -8.75
CA ASN A 264 13.40 -22.96 -9.14
C ASN A 264 13.18 -24.29 -8.39
N GLY A 265 11.93 -24.76 -8.37
CA GLY A 265 11.57 -26.07 -7.81
C GLY A 265 11.66 -26.15 -6.29
N VAL A 266 11.51 -25.02 -5.59
CA VAL A 266 11.59 -24.95 -4.12
C VAL A 266 10.26 -25.43 -3.52
N LEU A 267 10.33 -26.34 -2.54
CA LEU A 267 9.14 -26.78 -1.79
C LEU A 267 8.73 -25.68 -0.79
N MET A 268 7.68 -24.93 -1.10
CA MET A 268 7.34 -23.73 -0.33
C MET A 268 6.87 -24.00 1.09
N SER A 269 6.24 -25.16 1.33
CA SER A 269 5.90 -25.61 2.69
C SER A 269 7.12 -25.89 3.57
N ALA A 270 8.33 -25.96 2.99
CA ALA A 270 9.58 -26.07 3.73
C ALA A 270 10.25 -24.70 3.98
N ILE A 271 9.76 -23.61 3.39
CA ILE A 271 10.34 -22.28 3.58
C ILE A 271 9.44 -21.34 4.38
N PHE A 272 8.11 -21.47 4.32
CA PHE A 272 7.19 -20.65 5.10
C PHE A 272 6.82 -21.29 6.43
N VAL A 273 6.67 -20.49 7.48
CA VAL A 273 6.16 -20.95 8.78
C VAL A 273 4.72 -21.45 8.65
N GLY A 274 3.87 -20.73 7.90
CA GLY A 274 2.49 -21.14 7.64
C GLY A 274 1.57 -21.07 8.86
N ALA A 275 1.87 -20.20 9.82
CA ALA A 275 1.09 -20.01 11.05
C ALA A 275 1.01 -18.53 11.44
N GLY A 276 0.00 -18.17 12.24
CA GLY A 276 -0.26 -16.78 12.65
C GLY A 276 -1.51 -16.22 11.97
N SER A 277 -1.58 -14.89 11.86
CA SER A 277 -2.57 -14.18 11.06
C SER A 277 -2.38 -14.45 9.56
N GLU A 278 -3.36 -14.04 8.75
CA GLU A 278 -3.33 -14.18 7.28
C GLU A 278 -2.12 -13.54 6.62
N ASP A 279 -1.55 -12.49 7.21
CA ASP A 279 -0.35 -11.83 6.73
C ASP A 279 0.94 -12.33 7.41
N ALA A 280 0.89 -12.78 8.67
CA ALA A 280 2.05 -13.31 9.37
C ALA A 280 2.48 -14.71 8.89
N MET A 281 1.59 -15.47 8.26
CA MET A 281 1.92 -16.84 7.82
C MET A 281 3.03 -16.91 6.74
N TRP A 282 3.35 -15.78 6.11
CA TRP A 282 4.38 -15.65 5.08
C TRP A 282 5.79 -15.38 5.62
N THR A 283 5.97 -15.40 6.94
CA THR A 283 7.31 -15.38 7.56
C THR A 283 8.09 -16.64 7.17
N LEU A 284 9.38 -16.49 6.89
CA LEU A 284 10.24 -17.62 6.56
C LEU A 284 10.59 -18.45 7.81
N GLN A 285 10.79 -19.75 7.63
CA GLN A 285 11.33 -20.63 8.66
C GLN A 285 12.78 -20.24 8.98
N ALA A 286 13.19 -20.46 10.23
CA ALA A 286 14.55 -20.16 10.65
C ALA A 286 15.60 -20.90 9.80
N GLY A 287 16.60 -20.18 9.31
CA GLY A 287 17.71 -20.71 8.51
C GLY A 287 17.44 -20.77 6.99
N VAL A 288 16.23 -20.40 6.54
CA VAL A 288 15.93 -20.26 5.10
C VAL A 288 16.76 -19.13 4.48
N ASP A 289 16.97 -18.04 5.21
CA ASP A 289 17.84 -16.90 4.84
C ASP A 289 19.30 -17.32 4.61
N ALA A 290 19.82 -18.25 5.41
CA ALA A 290 21.16 -18.80 5.21
C ALA A 290 21.27 -19.72 3.98
N LEU A 291 20.17 -20.41 3.63
CA LEU A 291 20.12 -21.31 2.48
C LEU A 291 19.88 -20.56 1.16
N TYR A 292 19.06 -19.50 1.22
CA TYR A 292 18.62 -18.70 0.09
C TYR A 292 18.73 -17.21 0.43
N PRO A 293 19.95 -16.66 0.59
CA PRO A 293 20.12 -15.27 0.96
C PRO A 293 19.52 -14.35 -0.10
N ALA A 294 18.92 -13.24 0.35
CA ALA A 294 18.60 -12.12 -0.53
C ALA A 294 19.88 -11.41 -1.01
N SER A 295 19.75 -10.57 -2.03
CA SER A 295 20.86 -9.83 -2.63
C SER A 295 21.53 -8.84 -1.69
N ASP A 296 20.85 -8.45 -0.60
CA ASP A 296 21.35 -7.59 0.48
C ASP A 296 21.72 -8.36 1.76
N ALA A 297 21.78 -9.70 1.68
CA ALA A 297 22.02 -10.63 2.78
C ALA A 297 20.94 -10.64 3.89
N THR A 298 19.75 -10.07 3.62
CA THR A 298 18.56 -10.27 4.46
C THR A 298 17.75 -11.49 3.97
N GLU A 299 16.50 -11.62 4.42
CA GLU A 299 15.56 -12.62 3.91
C GLU A 299 14.85 -12.17 2.62
N ARG A 300 14.34 -13.13 1.85
CA ARG A 300 13.52 -12.88 0.64
C ARG A 300 12.04 -12.76 1.02
N GLY A 301 11.23 -12.16 0.15
CA GLY A 301 9.78 -11.99 0.39
C GLY A 301 9.45 -10.84 1.35
N ILE A 302 8.18 -10.76 1.78
CA ILE A 302 7.60 -9.52 2.31
C ILE A 302 8.23 -8.99 3.60
N PHE A 303 8.84 -9.84 4.41
CA PHE A 303 9.53 -9.45 5.65
C PHE A 303 11.03 -9.17 5.45
N GLY A 304 11.51 -9.26 4.21
CA GLY A 304 12.89 -9.00 3.82
C GLY A 304 13.22 -7.52 3.60
N GLY A 305 14.50 -7.25 3.40
CA GLY A 305 15.01 -5.91 3.09
C GLY A 305 15.13 -4.99 4.30
N ALA A 306 15.45 -3.72 4.02
CA ALA A 306 15.65 -2.68 5.04
C ALA A 306 14.35 -2.11 5.62
N ASP A 307 13.23 -2.34 4.95
CA ASP A 307 11.90 -1.83 5.28
C ASP A 307 10.89 -2.97 5.12
N PRO A 308 10.72 -3.83 6.15
CA PRO A 308 9.92 -5.04 6.03
C PRO A 308 8.42 -4.76 6.19
N TYR A 309 7.59 -5.65 5.64
CA TYR A 309 6.14 -5.61 5.79
C TYR A 309 5.70 -5.52 7.25
N VAL A 310 4.82 -4.56 7.55
CA VAL A 310 4.21 -4.38 8.87
C VAL A 310 2.85 -5.09 8.89
N LEU A 311 2.67 -6.00 9.85
CA LEU A 311 1.40 -6.71 10.05
C LEU A 311 0.23 -5.73 10.16
N SER A 312 -0.88 -6.09 9.51
CA SER A 312 -2.11 -5.29 9.40
C SER A 312 -1.93 -3.93 8.72
N GLY A 313 -0.77 -3.68 8.08
CA GLY A 313 -0.45 -2.37 7.50
C GLY A 313 -0.67 -1.23 8.50
N ILE A 314 -0.38 -1.48 9.77
CA ILE A 314 -0.61 -0.49 10.82
C ILE A 314 0.18 0.77 10.49
N PRO A 315 -0.49 1.93 10.33
CA PRO A 315 0.23 3.14 9.99
C PRO A 315 1.19 3.57 11.11
N PRO A 316 2.28 4.26 10.76
CA PRO A 316 3.28 4.81 11.69
C PRO A 316 2.76 6.05 12.42
N VAL A 317 1.61 5.89 13.09
CA VAL A 317 1.00 6.91 13.96
C VAL A 317 0.56 6.25 15.27
N PRO A 318 0.58 6.95 16.40
CA PRO A 318 0.14 6.39 17.66
C PRO A 318 -1.31 5.89 17.62
N THR A 319 -1.56 4.75 18.25
CA THR A 319 -2.87 4.09 18.28
C THR A 319 -3.37 3.87 19.69
N ILE A 320 -4.69 3.87 19.86
CA ILE A 320 -5.35 3.37 21.06
C ILE A 320 -5.69 1.91 20.78
N TYR A 321 -5.06 0.98 21.50
CA TYR A 321 -5.31 -0.46 21.32
C TYR A 321 -6.16 -1.06 22.45
N HIS A 322 -6.32 -0.32 23.55
CA HIS A 322 -7.19 -0.70 24.65
C HIS A 322 -7.98 0.50 25.16
N LEU A 323 -9.30 0.36 25.20
CA LEU A 323 -10.21 1.31 25.83
C LEU A 323 -11.24 0.54 26.65
N LEU A 324 -11.18 0.69 27.97
CA LEU A 324 -12.19 0.19 28.89
C LEU A 324 -12.88 1.38 29.54
N ALA A 325 -14.18 1.53 29.24
CA ALA A 325 -15.03 2.56 29.84
C ALA A 325 -16.39 1.94 30.22
N PRO A 326 -16.97 2.30 31.38
CA PRO A 326 -18.33 1.92 31.74
C PRO A 326 -19.33 2.42 30.69
N THR A 327 -20.20 1.53 30.22
CA THR A 327 -21.29 1.89 29.29
C THR A 327 -22.41 2.69 29.96
N ASN A 328 -22.41 2.75 31.30
CA ASN A 328 -23.34 3.53 32.10
C ASN A 328 -22.61 4.13 33.31
N ALA A 329 -22.95 5.38 33.65
CA ALA A 329 -22.47 6.05 34.84
C ALA A 329 -23.62 6.76 35.54
N GLN A 330 -23.63 6.73 36.87
CA GLN A 330 -24.59 7.53 37.62
C GLN A 330 -24.20 9.01 37.52
N ALA A 331 -25.19 9.88 37.31
CA ALA A 331 -24.95 11.32 37.30
C ALA A 331 -24.26 11.75 38.61
N GLY A 332 -23.11 12.41 38.49
CA GLY A 332 -22.32 12.89 39.63
C GLY A 332 -21.31 11.90 40.21
N THR A 333 -21.17 10.69 39.68
CA THR A 333 -20.10 9.75 40.10
C THR A 333 -18.90 9.78 39.16
N PRO A 334 -17.66 9.65 39.66
CA PRO A 334 -16.49 9.50 38.81
C PRO A 334 -16.61 8.31 37.87
N LEU A 335 -16.16 8.50 36.62
CA LEU A 335 -16.02 7.45 35.61
C LEU A 335 -14.59 6.93 35.64
N GLN A 336 -14.42 5.63 35.84
CA GLN A 336 -13.11 4.99 35.68
C GLN A 336 -12.94 4.61 34.21
N VAL A 337 -11.91 5.15 33.56
CA VAL A 337 -11.58 4.84 32.17
C VAL A 337 -10.13 4.38 32.13
N GLU A 338 -9.88 3.27 31.44
CA GLU A 338 -8.55 2.77 31.14
C GLU A 338 -8.27 2.93 29.65
N ILE A 339 -7.14 3.55 29.34
CA ILE A 339 -6.69 3.79 27.98
C ILE A 339 -5.26 3.31 27.89
N SER A 340 -4.98 2.43 26.92
CA SER A 340 -3.60 2.09 26.56
C SER A 340 -3.33 2.50 25.13
N THR A 341 -2.18 3.16 24.94
CA THR A 341 -1.70 3.63 23.65
C THR A 341 -0.31 3.09 23.38
N ARG A 342 0.06 3.05 22.10
CA ARG A 342 1.41 2.65 21.68
C ARG A 342 1.88 3.50 20.49
N SER A 343 3.20 3.67 20.40
CA SER A 343 3.85 4.11 19.16
C SER A 343 3.87 2.95 18.17
N ASN A 344 3.75 3.26 16.89
CA ASN A 344 3.91 2.30 15.80
C ASN A 344 5.18 2.56 14.96
N ASP A 345 6.03 3.50 15.41
CA ASP A 345 7.37 3.77 14.89
C ASP A 345 8.45 2.90 15.54
#